data_AF-A0A7W1KVH9-F1
#
_entry.id   AF-A0A7W1KVH9-F1
#
_cell.length_a   1.000
_cell.length_b   1.000
_cell.length_c   1.000
_cell.angle_alpha   90.00
_cell.angle_beta   90.00
_cell.angle_gamma   90.00
#
_symmetry.space_group_name_H-M   'P 1'
#
loop_
_entity.id
_entity.type
_entity.pdbx_description
1 polymer ?
#
loop_
_entity_poly.entity_id
_entity_poly.type
_entity_poly.pdbx_seq_one_letter_code
_entity_poly.pdbx_strand_id
1 'polypeptide(L)' 'MRAWALSKKEAGYKPASTPKVECRDCRYMFPRLAKGTCHLVRGVIDGSYTCNEFEPRGHTKPPAAR' A
#
# COMPACT_ATOMS: atom_id res chain seq x y z
N MET A 1 -0.93 14.39 12.37
CA MET A 1 -1.31 13.26 11.49
C MET A 1 -1.73 13.83 10.16
N ARG A 2 -1.03 13.53 9.06
CA ARG A 2 -1.40 13.97 7.70
C ARG A 2 -2.53 13.06 7.20
N ALA A 3 -3.79 13.43 7.46
CA ALA A 3 -4.93 12.80 6.81
C ALA A 3 -5.07 13.39 5.39
N TRP A 4 -4.11 13.07 4.52
CA TRP A 4 -4.16 13.49 3.13
C TRP A 4 -5.01 12.48 2.41
N ALA A 5 -6.30 12.78 2.26
CA ALA A 5 -7.23 11.95 1.50
C ALA A 5 -7.01 12.21 0.00
N LEU A 6 -5.86 11.79 -0.52
CA LEU A 6 -5.43 11.99 -1.90
C LEU A 6 -6.38 11.26 -2.85
N SER A 7 -6.67 11.88 -3.99
CA SER A 7 -7.31 11.18 -5.11
C SER A 7 -6.32 10.18 -5.72
N LYS A 8 -6.82 9.15 -6.40
CA LYS A 8 -5.97 8.17 -7.12
C LYS A 8 -4.97 8.83 -8.07
N LYS A 9 -5.40 9.91 -8.74
CA LYS A 9 -4.54 10.69 -9.64
C LYS A 9 -3.40 11.42 -8.89
N GLU A 10 -3.72 12.04 -7.76
CA GLU A 10 -2.74 12.77 -6.94
C GLU A 10 -1.71 11.81 -6.32
N ALA A 11 -2.15 10.62 -5.91
CA ALA A 11 -1.28 9.59 -5.37
C ALA A 11 -0.43 8.87 -6.44
N GLY A 12 -0.63 9.14 -7.74
CA GLY A 12 0.04 8.40 -8.81
C GLY A 12 -0.33 6.90 -8.81
N TYR A 13 -1.57 6.58 -8.43
CA TYR A 13 -2.05 5.22 -8.27
C TYR A 13 -2.05 4.46 -9.61
N LYS A 14 -1.32 3.35 -9.67
CA LYS A 14 -1.05 2.58 -10.90
C LYS A 14 -0.80 1.10 -10.60
N PRO A 15 -0.87 0.20 -11.59
CA PRO A 15 -0.51 -1.21 -11.39
C PRO A 15 0.92 -1.35 -10.84
N ALA A 16 1.11 -2.22 -9.85
CA ALA A 16 2.44 -2.47 -9.30
C ALA A 16 3.30 -3.22 -10.33
N SER A 17 4.52 -2.76 -10.55
CA SER A 17 5.45 -3.43 -11.47
C SER A 17 6.08 -4.70 -10.86
N THR A 18 6.11 -4.80 -9.53
CA THR A 18 6.62 -5.97 -8.81
C THR A 18 5.78 -6.24 -7.56
N PRO A 19 5.69 -7.50 -7.11
CA PRO A 19 4.92 -7.87 -5.92
C PRO A 19 5.42 -7.18 -4.64
N LYS A 20 6.70 -6.76 -4.59
CA LYS A 20 7.29 -6.10 -3.41
C LYS A 20 6.76 -4.68 -3.14
N VAL A 21 6.09 -4.07 -4.11
CA VAL A 21 5.55 -2.71 -4.02
C VAL A 21 4.02 -2.67 -4.15
N GLU A 22 3.37 -3.82 -3.99
CA GLU A 22 1.92 -3.95 -4.02
C GLU A 22 1.29 -3.30 -2.78
N CYS A 23 0.12 -2.67 -2.95
CA CYS A 23 -0.66 -2.10 -1.86
C CYS A 23 -0.92 -3.14 -0.76
N ARG A 24 -1.01 -4.44 -1.10
CA ARG A 24 -1.15 -5.53 -0.13
C ARG A 24 -0.03 -5.58 0.91
N ASP A 25 1.18 -5.17 0.53
CA ASP A 25 2.38 -5.08 1.36
C ASP A 25 2.62 -3.66 1.93
N CYS A 26 1.74 -2.71 1.60
CA CYS A 26 1.80 -1.35 2.11
C CYS A 26 1.27 -1.27 3.55
N ARG A 27 1.91 -0.45 4.38
CA ARG A 27 1.46 -0.15 5.75
C ARG A 27 0.05 0.46 5.78
N TYR A 28 -0.32 1.21 4.75
CA TYR A 28 -1.56 2.02 4.71
C TYR A 28 -2.81 1.28 4.21
N MET A 29 -2.65 0.07 3.67
CA MET A 29 -3.79 -0.71 3.14
C MET A 29 -4.53 -1.45 4.25
N PHE A 30 -5.86 -1.41 4.19
CA PHE A 30 -6.75 -2.18 5.05
C PHE A 30 -8.07 -2.51 4.34
N PRO A 31 -8.58 -3.76 4.37
CA PRO A 31 -7.91 -5.00 4.75
C PRO A 31 -6.89 -5.44 3.68
N ARG A 32 -5.99 -6.37 4.03
CA ARG A 32 -4.92 -6.90 3.14
C ARG A 32 -5.42 -7.97 2.16
N LEU A 33 -6.43 -7.62 1.37
CA LEU A 33 -7.06 -8.49 0.38
C LEU A 33 -6.75 -8.02 -1.04
N ALA A 34 -7.32 -8.69 -2.04
CA ALA A 34 -7.25 -8.24 -3.44
C ALA A 34 -7.85 -6.85 -3.64
N LYS A 35 -8.83 -6.45 -2.81
CA LYS A 35 -9.42 -5.11 -2.79
C LYS A 35 -9.59 -4.64 -1.35
N GLY A 36 -9.37 -3.35 -1.11
CA GLY A 36 -9.48 -2.75 0.23
C GLY A 36 -9.56 -1.23 0.16
N THR A 37 -9.39 -0.58 1.31
CA THR A 37 -9.24 0.87 1.42
C THR A 37 -7.80 1.23 1.79
N CYS A 38 -7.46 2.50 1.58
CA CYS A 38 -6.17 3.07 1.96
C CYS A 38 -6.39 4.23 2.91
N HIS A 39 -5.53 4.37 3.91
CA HIS A 39 -5.60 5.51 4.84
C HIS A 39 -5.21 6.84 4.18
N LEU A 40 -4.52 6.81 3.04
CA LEU A 40 -4.06 7.99 2.29
C LEU A 40 -4.75 8.19 0.94
N VAL A 41 -5.32 7.15 0.33
CA VAL A 41 -5.96 7.24 -0.99
C VAL A 41 -7.46 7.05 -0.85
N ARG A 42 -8.24 7.99 -1.37
CA ARG A 42 -9.71 7.93 -1.36
C ARG A 42 -10.23 6.79 -2.24
N GLY A 43 -11.28 6.14 -1.73
CA GLY A 43 -12.02 5.10 -2.44
C GLY A 43 -11.42 3.70 -2.28
N VAL A 44 -12.01 2.75 -3.02
CA VAL A 44 -11.54 1.35 -3.05
C VAL A 44 -10.29 1.25 -3.91
N ILE A 45 -9.27 0.58 -3.39
CA ILE A 45 -8.01 0.24 -4.05
C ILE A 45 -7.89 -1.28 -4.25
N ASP A 46 -7.08 -1.66 -5.22
CA ASP A 46 -6.68 -3.02 -5.54
C ASP A 46 -5.31 -3.30 -4.91
N GLY A 47 -5.17 -4.48 -4.32
CA GLY A 47 -3.95 -4.91 -3.63
C GLY A 47 -2.74 -4.99 -4.55
N SER A 48 -2.95 -5.29 -5.84
CA SER A 48 -1.88 -5.42 -6.85
C SER A 48 -1.47 -4.10 -7.52
N TYR A 49 -1.92 -2.98 -6.98
CA TYR A 49 -1.53 -1.65 -7.43
C TYR A 49 -0.51 -1.04 -6.47
N THR A 50 0.02 0.12 -6.81
CA THR A 50 0.94 0.89 -5.97
C THR A 50 0.68 2.39 -6.15
N CYS A 51 1.27 3.21 -5.29
CA CYS A 51 1.17 4.66 -5.35
C CYS A 51 2.49 5.30 -4.87
N ASN A 52 2.66 6.60 -5.07
CA ASN A 52 3.87 7.31 -4.68
C ASN A 52 4.07 7.36 -3.15
N GLU A 53 2.99 7.21 -2.38
CA GLU A 53 3.02 7.15 -0.90
C GLU A 53 3.19 5.71 -0.38
N PHE A 54 3.65 4.79 -1.22
CA PHE A 54 3.91 3.42 -0.79
C PHE A 54 4.96 3.40 0.32
N GLU A 55 4.58 2.89 1.47
CA GLU A 55 5.51 2.55 2.54
C GLU A 55 5.42 1.06 2.84
N PRO A 56 6.52 0.31 2.72
CA PRO A 56 6.52 -1.10 3.02
C PRO A 56 6.13 -1.29 4.49
N ARG A 57 5.23 -2.23 4.73
CA ARG A 57 4.98 -2.67 6.10
C ARG A 57 6.26 -3.31 6.61
N GLY A 58 6.78 -2.82 7.72
CA GLY A 58 7.95 -3.42 8.35
C GLY A 58 7.70 -4.89 8.62
N HIS A 59 8.22 -5.77 7.76
CA HIS A 59 8.51 -7.13 8.15
C HIS A 59 9.67 -6.99 9.13
N THR A 60 9.39 -7.12 10.42
CA THR A 60 10.40 -7.57 11.39
C THR A 60 11.22 -8.64 10.66
N LYS A 61 12.51 -8.37 10.51
CA LYS A 61 13.51 -9.30 9.97
C LYS A 61 13.17 -10.70 10.50
N PRO A 62 13.00 -11.76 9.68
CA PRO A 62 12.85 -13.10 10.23
C PRO A 62 14.01 -13.29 11.23
N PRO A 63 13.77 -13.79 12.46
CA PRO A 63 14.84 -13.95 13.42
C PRO A 63 15.97 -14.72 12.73
N ALA A 64 17.17 -14.16 12.79
CA ALA A 64 18.34 -14.79 12.18
C ALA A 64 18.42 -16.21 12.74
N ALA A 65 18.20 -17.21 11.87
CA ALA A 65 18.45 -18.59 12.21
C ALA A 65 19.94 -18.70 12.56
N ARG A 66 20.25 -18.91 13.83
CA ARG A 66 21.53 -19.42 14.33
C ARG A 66 21.23 -20.49 15.36
#